data_AF-A0A170QDC8-F1
#
_entry.id   AF-A0A170QDC8-F1
#
_cell.length_a   1.000
_cell.length_b   1.000
_cell.length_c   1.000
_cell.angle_alpha   90.00
_cell.angle_beta   90.00
_cell.angle_gamma   90.00
#
_symmetry.space_group_name_H-M   'P 1'
#
loop_
_entity.id
_entity.type
_entity.pdbx_description
1 polymer ?
#
loop_
_entity_poly.entity_id
_entity_poly.type
_entity_poly.pdbx_seq_one_letter_code
_entity_poly.pdbx_strand_id
1 'polypeptide(L)' 'MEDHHTPDPALKFKPDYKWPEPGTERNCPADPTIPWQLNEDDPAYYGKPWWCFKCQFQFSEEDLTQRVTCPNGTGRKAP' A
#
# COMPACT_ATOMS: atom_id res chain seq x y z
N MET A 1 -2.30 35.89 28.79
CA MET A 1 -1.28 35.34 27.86
C MET A 1 -1.30 33.86 28.04
N GLU A 2 -2.30 33.31 27.37
CA GLU A 2 -2.71 31.92 27.36
C GLU A 2 -1.58 31.06 26.81
N ASP A 3 -1.28 30.00 27.56
CA ASP A 3 -0.28 28.99 27.25
C ASP A 3 -0.74 28.20 26.01
N HIS A 4 -0.07 28.43 24.87
CA HIS A 4 -0.41 27.87 23.56
C HIS A 4 0.45 26.65 23.20
N HIS A 5 0.88 25.80 24.14
CA HIS A 5 1.75 24.67 23.82
C HIS A 5 1.32 23.36 24.49
N THR A 6 0.08 22.93 24.25
CA THR A 6 -0.20 21.49 24.18
C THR A 6 0.10 21.03 22.75
N PRO A 7 1.23 20.34 22.48
CA PRO A 7 1.43 19.71 21.18
C PRO A 7 0.30 18.67 20.99
N ASP A 8 -0.61 19.00 20.08
CA ASP A 8 -1.70 18.13 19.63
C ASP A 8 -1.14 16.72 19.39
N PRO A 9 -1.77 15.66 19.92
CA PRO A 9 -1.15 14.35 20.10
C PRO A 9 -0.62 13.81 18.78
N ALA A 10 0.71 13.93 18.61
CA ALA A 10 1.52 13.41 17.52
C ALA A 10 0.70 13.14 16.27
N LEU A 11 0.43 14.20 15.48
CA LEU A 11 -0.18 14.13 14.16
C LEU A 11 0.42 12.93 13.40
N LYS A 12 -0.27 11.78 13.49
CA LYS A 12 0.17 10.53 12.91
C LYS A 12 -0.14 10.67 11.42
N PHE A 13 0.78 11.29 10.71
CA PHE A 13 0.79 11.36 9.24
C PHE A 13 0.90 9.98 8.59
N LYS A 14 1.18 8.97 9.38
CA LYS A 14 1.22 7.56 9.01
C LYS A 14 -0.12 6.95 9.41
N PRO A 15 -1.03 6.71 8.45
CA PRO A 15 -2.14 5.79 8.67
C PRO A 15 -1.65 4.46 9.26
N ASP A 16 -2.40 3.90 10.21
CA ASP A 16 -2.16 2.61 10.89
C ASP A 16 -2.34 1.42 9.91
N TYR A 17 -1.60 1.42 8.81
CA TYR A 17 -1.60 0.33 7.84
C TYR A 17 -0.81 -0.85 8.40
N LYS A 18 -1.38 -2.04 8.32
CA LYS A 18 -0.65 -3.27 8.60
C LYS A 18 0.40 -3.49 7.51
N TRP A 19 1.66 -3.38 7.89
CA TRP A 19 2.76 -3.87 7.08
C TRP A 19 2.82 -5.41 7.18
N PRO A 20 2.87 -6.13 6.06
CA PRO A 20 3.07 -7.57 6.07
C PRO A 20 4.51 -7.90 6.49
N GLU A 21 4.76 -9.16 6.86
CA GLU A 21 6.09 -9.58 7.28
C GLU A 21 7.12 -9.37 6.15
N PRO A 22 8.35 -8.92 6.47
CA PRO A 22 9.41 -8.77 5.49
C PRO A 22 9.71 -10.12 4.83
N GLY A 23 9.65 -10.18 3.51
CA GLY A 23 9.75 -11.42 2.74
C GLY A 23 8.42 -12.08 2.39
N THR A 24 7.28 -11.46 2.75
CA THR A 24 5.99 -11.89 2.22
C THR A 24 5.98 -11.70 0.71
N GLU A 25 5.78 -12.78 -0.02
CA GLU A 25 5.56 -12.74 -1.46
C GLU A 25 4.05 -12.70 -1.73
N ARG A 26 3.63 -11.70 -2.51
CA ARG A 26 2.23 -11.55 -2.92
C ARG A 26 2.17 -11.32 -4.41
N ASN A 27 1.11 -11.81 -5.04
CA ASN A 27 0.86 -11.60 -6.47
C ASN A 27 -0.35 -10.69 -6.68
N CYS A 28 -0.38 -10.05 -7.84
CA CYS A 28 -1.50 -9.20 -8.24
C CYS A 28 -2.81 -10.01 -8.30
N PRO A 29 -3.91 -9.53 -7.73
CA PRO A 29 -5.21 -10.22 -7.84
C PRO A 29 -5.72 -10.26 -9.29
N ALA A 30 -5.27 -9.34 -10.14
CA ALA A 30 -5.61 -9.34 -11.56
C ALA A 30 -4.79 -10.35 -12.37
N ASP A 31 -3.55 -10.63 -11.96
CA ASP A 31 -2.63 -11.52 -12.67
C ASP A 31 -1.70 -12.21 -11.66
N PRO A 32 -1.89 -13.52 -11.39
CA PRO A 32 -1.08 -14.24 -10.41
C PRO A 32 0.38 -14.43 -10.85
N THR A 33 0.70 -14.14 -12.11
CA THR A 33 2.05 -14.19 -12.66
C THR A 33 2.91 -12.98 -12.30
N ILE A 34 2.28 -11.90 -11.80
CA ILE A 34 2.96 -10.64 -11.51
C ILE A 34 3.20 -10.56 -10.00
N PRO A 35 4.45 -10.75 -9.52
CA PRO A 35 4.79 -10.54 -8.13
C PRO A 35 4.76 -9.04 -7.81
N TRP A 36 4.21 -8.69 -6.66
CA TRP A 36 4.34 -7.36 -6.09
C TRP A 36 5.68 -7.24 -5.37
N GLN A 37 6.29 -6.07 -5.44
CA GLN A 37 7.41 -5.73 -4.59
C GLN A 37 6.89 -5.29 -3.23
N LEU A 38 7.42 -5.91 -2.18
CA LEU A 38 7.24 -5.43 -0.83
C LEU A 38 8.24 -4.30 -0.57
N ASN A 39 7.73 -3.11 -0.25
CA ASN A 39 8.53 -2.00 0.24
C ASN A 39 8.94 -2.24 1.69
N GLU A 40 10.05 -1.63 2.08
CA GLU A 40 10.53 -1.65 3.47
C GLU A 40 9.56 -0.87 4.38
N ASP A 41 9.29 -1.42 5.57
CA ASP A 41 8.51 -0.76 6.64
C ASP A 41 9.34 0.36 7.27
N ASP A 42 9.66 1.39 6.47
CA ASP A 42 10.44 2.51 6.95
C ASP A 42 9.52 3.59 7.54
N PRO A 43 9.83 4.12 8.73
CA PRO A 43 9.00 5.13 9.34
C PRO A 43 8.95 6.47 8.58
N ALA A 44 9.86 6.73 7.64
CA ALA A 44 9.82 7.88 6.74
C ALA A 44 9.10 7.57 5.41
N TYR A 45 8.69 6.33 5.18
CA TYR A 45 7.95 5.93 3.99
C TYR A 45 6.44 6.09 4.19
N TYR A 46 5.83 7.00 3.42
CA TYR A 46 4.40 7.34 3.52
C TYR A 46 3.53 6.59 2.48
N GLY A 47 4.14 5.65 1.74
CA GLY A 47 3.45 4.84 0.75
C GLY A 47 2.76 3.61 1.35
N LYS A 48 2.31 2.71 0.48
CA LYS A 48 1.73 1.42 0.90
C LYS A 48 2.77 0.29 0.75
N PRO A 49 2.64 -0.81 1.51
CA PRO A 49 3.61 -1.89 1.52
C PRO A 49 3.81 -2.54 0.16
N TRP A 50 2.75 -2.70 -0.63
CA TRP A 50 2.84 -3.42 -1.89
C TRP A 50 2.98 -2.47 -3.07
N TRP A 51 4.02 -2.66 -3.87
CA TRP A 51 4.21 -1.97 -5.13
C TRP A 51 3.97 -2.94 -6.30
N CYS A 52 3.11 -2.56 -7.23
CA CYS A 52 2.94 -3.29 -8.48
C CYS A 52 3.53 -2.51 -9.66
N PHE A 53 4.61 -3.02 -10.26
CA PHE A 53 5.24 -2.38 -11.43
C PHE A 53 4.33 -2.35 -12.65
N LYS A 54 3.42 -3.33 -12.81
CA LYS A 54 2.48 -3.38 -13.93
C LYS A 54 1.39 -2.33 -13.81
N CYS A 55 0.85 -2.18 -12.60
CA CYS A 55 -0.17 -1.18 -12.31
C CYS A 55 0.42 0.23 -12.16
N GLN A 56 1.73 0.31 -11.86
CA GLN A 56 2.41 1.51 -11.35
C GLN A 56 1.64 2.11 -10.16
N PHE A 57 1.15 1.22 -9.29
CA PHE A 57 0.24 1.55 -8.20
C PHE A 57 0.64 0.83 -6.91
N GLN A 58 0.35 1.48 -5.79
CA GLN A 58 0.65 1.03 -4.45
C GLN A 58 -0.60 0.47 -3.78
N PHE A 59 -0.46 -0.68 -3.11
CA PHE A 59 -1.57 -1.39 -2.47
C PHE A 59 -1.22 -1.73 -1.02
N SER A 60 -2.25 -1.81 -0.18
CA SER A 60 -2.13 -2.24 1.23
C SER A 60 -2.86 -3.57 1.44
N GLU A 61 -2.65 -4.21 2.58
CA GLU A 61 -3.38 -5.44 2.93
C GLU A 61 -4.91 -5.24 2.96
N GLU A 62 -5.37 -4.06 3.39
CA GLU A 62 -6.79 -3.72 3.39
C GLU A 62 -7.34 -3.57 1.98
N ASP A 63 -6.53 -3.03 1.07
CA ASP A 63 -6.89 -2.80 -0.32
C ASP A 63 -7.17 -4.14 -1.04
N LEU A 64 -6.35 -5.15 -0.74
CA LEU A 64 -6.60 -6.55 -1.12
C LEU A 64 -7.90 -7.10 -0.52
N THR A 65 -8.18 -6.77 0.74
CA THR A 65 -9.42 -7.19 1.42
C THR A 65 -10.65 -6.51 0.82
N GLN A 66 -10.52 -5.25 0.42
CA GLN A 66 -11.56 -4.44 -0.21
C GLN A 66 -11.73 -4.76 -1.71
N ARG A 67 -11.00 -5.75 -2.25
CA ARG A 67 -11.01 -6.13 -3.67
C ARG A 67 -10.70 -4.95 -4.59
N VAL A 68 -9.82 -4.06 -4.16
CA VAL A 68 -9.34 -3.02 -5.06
C VAL A 68 -8.59 -3.70 -6.19
N THR A 69 -8.98 -3.35 -7.40
CA THR A 69 -8.50 -3.97 -8.63
C THR A 69 -7.38 -3.13 -9.21
N CYS A 70 -6.37 -3.80 -9.74
CA CYS A 70 -5.32 -3.12 -10.49
C CYS A 70 -5.94 -2.38 -11.69
N PRO A 71 -5.83 -1.04 -11.77
CA PRO A 71 -6.45 -0.27 -12.85
C PRO A 71 -5.84 -0.57 -14.22
N ASN A 72 -4.64 -1.14 -14.25
CA ASN A 72 -3.92 -1.59 -15.44
C ASN A 72 -3.80 -3.12 -15.53
N GLY A 73 -4.58 -3.85 -14.73
CA GLY A 73 -4.66 -5.30 -14.83
C GLY A 73 -5.16 -5.60 -16.23
N THR A 74 -4.40 -6.36 -17.00
CA THR A 74 -4.74 -6.72 -18.37
C THR A 74 -5.93 -7.69 -18.36
N GLY A 75 -7.12 -7.17 -18.02
CA GLY A 75 -8.35 -7.68 -18.55
C GLY A 75 -8.17 -7.66 -20.06
N ARG A 76 -8.06 -8.86 -20.64
CA ARG A 76 -8.07 -9.08 -22.08
C ARG A 76 -8.99 -8.05 -22.72
N LYS A 77 -8.43 -7.11 -23.47
CA LYS A 77 -9.18 -6.46 -24.53
C LYS A 77 -9.43 -7.57 -25.53
N ALA A 78 -10.55 -8.27 -25.37
CA ALA A 78 -11.03 -9.21 -26.37
C ALA A 78 -11.16 -8.42 -27.70
N PRO A 79 -10.75 -9.02 -28.82
CA PRO A 79 -10.80 -8.37 -30.13
C PRO A 79 -12.22 -7.93 -30.50
#